data_AF-M4D8X4-F1
#
_entry.id   AF-M4D8X4-F1
#
_cell.length_a   1.000
_cell.length_b   1.000
_cell.length_c   1.000
_cell.angle_alpha   90.00
_cell.angle_beta   90.00
_cell.angle_gamma   90.00
#
_symmetry.space_group_name_H-M   'P 1'
#
loop_
_entity.id
_entity.type
_entity.pdbx_description
1 polymer ?
#
loop_
_entity_poly.entity_id
_entity_poly.type
_entity_poly.pdbx_seq_one_letter_code
_entity_poly.pdbx_strand_id
1 'polypeptide(L)'
;MHNPSYEDACSGTSNHVEVVRNQYDLKECRFESLLELFWWSMHDPTTLNRQGNNVGSQYRSGIYYYNPEQEKLARESLEYIGRKIVTEILPATKFYRAEEDNQQYLSKGGRFGLKQSSAKGCNDPIRCYG
;
A
#
# COMPACT_ATOMS: atom_id res chain seq x y z
N MET A 1 18.46 -5.71 17.73
CA MET A 1 17.41 -5.97 16.73
C MET A 1 16.45 -4.81 16.81
N HIS A 2 16.41 -3.92 15.81
CA HIS A 2 15.54 -2.75 15.81
C HIS A 2 14.14 -3.20 15.35
N ASN A 3 13.17 -3.22 16.25
CA ASN A 3 11.76 -3.40 15.91
C ASN A 3 11.13 -2.01 15.98
N PRO A 4 10.94 -1.32 14.83
CA PRO A 4 10.37 0.02 14.83
C PRO A 4 8.94 -0.06 15.39
N SER A 5 8.65 0.78 16.36
CA SER A 5 7.29 1.03 16.84
C SER A 5 6.52 1.91 15.85
N TYR A 6 5.20 1.96 15.97
CA TYR A 6 4.39 2.96 15.26
C TYR A 6 4.92 4.39 15.48
N GLU A 7 5.36 4.72 16.69
CA GLU A 7 5.94 6.03 17.02
C GLU A 7 7.22 6.32 16.21
N ASP A 8 8.09 5.31 16.03
CA ASP A 8 9.29 5.42 15.20
C ASP A 8 8.96 5.64 13.72
N ALA A 9 7.89 5.02 13.22
CA ALA A 9 7.39 5.23 11.86
C ALA A 9 6.77 6.63 11.70
N CYS A 10 5.98 7.08 12.67
CA CYS A 10 5.35 8.41 12.68
C CYS A 10 6.37 9.54 12.84
N SER A 11 7.52 9.30 13.47
CA SER A 11 8.56 10.31 13.64
C SER A 11 9.14 10.84 12.31
N GLY A 12 8.97 10.08 11.22
CA GLY A 12 9.49 10.42 9.89
C GLY A 12 11.02 10.30 9.74
N THR A 13 11.74 9.97 10.81
CA THR A 13 13.22 9.88 10.82
C THR A 13 13.74 8.47 10.50
N SER A 14 12.89 7.45 10.63
CA SER A 14 13.25 6.04 10.42
C SER A 14 13.31 5.62 8.93
N ASN A 15 12.88 6.51 8.02
CA ASN A 15 12.73 6.25 6.58
C ASN A 15 11.85 5.02 6.24
N HIS A 16 11.07 4.53 7.21
CA HIS A 16 10.07 3.50 6.98
C HIS A 16 8.93 4.03 6.09
N VAL A 17 8.20 3.10 5.50
CA VAL A 17 7.01 3.35 4.68
C VAL A 17 5.91 2.44 5.16
N GLU A 18 4.69 2.96 5.22
CA GLU A 18 3.51 2.15 5.46
C GLU A 18 3.20 1.34 4.21
N VAL A 19 3.18 0.01 4.36
CA VAL A 19 2.99 -0.92 3.24
C VAL A 19 2.05 -2.04 3.63
N VAL A 20 1.31 -2.54 2.65
CA VAL A 20 0.52 -3.77 2.78
C VAL A 20 1.28 -4.90 2.11
N ARG A 21 1.64 -5.94 2.89
CA ARG A 21 2.25 -7.16 2.35
C ARG A 21 1.15 -8.16 2.01
N ASN A 22 0.93 -8.36 0.71
CA ASN A 22 -0.07 -9.30 0.21
C ASN A 22 0.51 -10.69 -0.06
N GLN A 23 -0.28 -11.73 0.23
CA GLN A 23 -0.06 -13.09 -0.25
C GLN A 23 -1.22 -13.47 -1.17
N TYR A 24 -0.92 -14.05 -2.32
CA TYR A 24 -1.91 -14.38 -3.34
C TYR A 24 -1.50 -15.66 -4.06
N ASP A 25 -2.50 -16.43 -4.53
CA ASP A 25 -2.27 -17.59 -5.40
C ASP A 25 -2.21 -17.11 -6.86
N LEU A 26 -1.11 -17.42 -7.55
CA LEU A 26 -0.89 -17.08 -8.96
C LEU A 26 -1.96 -17.67 -9.89
N LYS A 27 -2.68 -18.73 -9.46
CA LYS A 27 -3.78 -19.34 -10.21
C LYS A 27 -5.09 -18.57 -10.08
N GLU A 28 -5.27 -17.82 -9.01
CA GLU A 28 -6.51 -17.05 -8.75
C GLU A 28 -6.34 -15.54 -8.99
N CYS A 29 -5.13 -15.02 -8.79
CA CYS A 29 -4.84 -13.59 -8.89
C CYS A 29 -3.46 -13.39 -9.53
N ARG A 30 -3.42 -12.58 -10.59
CA ARG A 30 -2.16 -12.22 -11.25
C ARG A 30 -1.62 -10.92 -10.66
N PHE A 31 -0.30 -10.74 -10.70
CA PHE A 31 0.34 -9.54 -10.18
C PHE A 31 -0.15 -8.26 -10.88
N GLU A 32 -0.44 -8.34 -12.17
CA GLU A 32 -0.97 -7.22 -12.96
C GLU A 32 -2.33 -6.74 -12.48
N SER A 33 -3.18 -7.64 -11.95
CA SER A 33 -4.46 -7.25 -11.33
C SER A 33 -4.25 -6.46 -10.05
N LEU A 34 -3.19 -6.78 -9.28
CA LEU A 34 -2.82 -5.99 -8.10
C LEU A 34 -2.28 -4.61 -8.50
N LEU A 35 -1.50 -4.54 -9.58
CA LEU A 35 -1.02 -3.27 -10.14
C LEU A 35 -2.20 -2.41 -10.64
N GLU A 36 -3.16 -3.00 -11.34
CA GLU A 36 -4.35 -2.30 -11.81
C GLU A 36 -5.12 -1.66 -10.64
N LEU A 37 -5.40 -2.43 -9.59
CA LEU A 37 -6.04 -1.90 -8.38
C LEU A 37 -5.20 -0.78 -7.74
N PHE A 38 -3.89 -0.98 -7.62
CA PHE A 38 -2.96 0.00 -7.06
C PHE A 38 -3.01 1.34 -7.82
N TRP A 39 -2.97 1.31 -9.17
CA TRP A 39 -2.92 2.52 -9.97
C TRP A 39 -4.25 3.27 -10.08
N TRP A 40 -5.38 2.54 -10.14
CA TRP A 40 -6.66 3.12 -10.50
C TRP A 40 -7.62 3.34 -9.33
N SER A 41 -7.44 2.63 -8.22
CA SER A 41 -8.47 2.57 -7.17
C SER A 41 -7.98 2.87 -5.75
N MET A 42 -6.69 2.69 -5.47
CA MET A 42 -6.23 2.68 -4.07
C MET A 42 -5.65 4.01 -3.57
N HIS A 43 -4.94 4.78 -4.41
CA HIS A 43 -4.24 6.00 -3.98
C HIS A 43 -3.94 6.94 -5.15
N ASP A 44 -3.36 8.12 -4.86
CA ASP A 44 -2.85 9.03 -5.88
C ASP A 44 -1.32 8.80 -6.07
N PRO A 45 -0.88 8.18 -7.18
CA PRO A 45 0.54 7.88 -7.42
C PRO A 45 1.36 9.11 -7.85
N THR A 46 0.77 10.30 -7.93
CA THR A 46 1.44 11.53 -8.39
C THR A 46 1.89 12.45 -7.24
N THR A 47 1.44 12.19 -6.02
CA THR A 47 1.74 13.01 -4.84
C THR A 47 2.97 12.48 -4.07
N LEU A 48 4.05 13.27 -4.07
CA LEU A 48 5.28 12.92 -3.37
C LEU A 48 5.08 12.99 -1.85
N ASN A 49 5.40 11.91 -1.13
CA ASN A 49 5.36 11.82 0.35
C ASN A 49 4.03 12.29 0.96
N ARG A 50 2.91 11.97 0.29
CA ARG A 50 1.56 12.37 0.72
C ARG A 50 0.51 11.47 0.08
N GLN A 51 -0.53 11.13 0.85
CA GLN A 51 -1.78 10.54 0.35
C GLN A 51 -2.98 11.22 1.01
N GLY A 52 -3.76 11.96 0.21
CA GLY A 52 -4.82 12.82 0.73
C GLY A 52 -4.29 13.80 1.79
N ASN A 53 -4.89 13.77 2.98
CA ASN A 53 -4.49 14.61 4.11
C ASN A 53 -3.29 14.05 4.92
N ASN A 54 -2.84 12.84 4.63
CA ASN A 54 -1.70 12.22 5.32
C ASN A 54 -0.39 12.68 4.66
N VAL A 55 0.43 13.44 5.38
CA VAL A 55 1.69 14.03 4.87
C VAL A 55 2.88 13.46 5.61
N GLY A 56 3.88 12.98 4.88
CA GLY A 56 5.08 12.38 5.44
C GLY A 56 5.69 11.33 4.51
N SER A 57 7.01 11.10 4.64
CA SER A 57 7.73 10.10 3.85
C SER A 57 7.17 8.69 4.05
N GLN A 58 6.59 8.40 5.21
CA GLN A 58 5.93 7.14 5.50
C GLN A 58 4.69 6.87 4.62
N TYR A 59 4.08 7.91 4.05
CA TYR A 59 2.92 7.80 3.15
C TYR A 59 3.29 7.90 1.67
N ARG A 60 4.56 7.69 1.32
CA ARG A 60 5.00 7.70 -0.08
C ARG A 60 4.41 6.50 -0.84
N SER A 61 4.15 6.70 -2.13
CA SER A 61 3.74 5.61 -3.02
C SER A 61 4.96 4.74 -3.36
N GLY A 62 4.85 3.42 -3.20
CA GLY A 62 5.94 2.49 -3.51
C GLY A 62 5.45 1.08 -3.84
N ILE A 63 6.15 0.43 -4.76
CA ILE A 63 5.99 -1.00 -5.09
C ILE A 63 7.31 -1.70 -4.74
N TYR A 64 7.22 -2.70 -3.86
CA TYR A 64 8.37 -3.45 -3.36
C TYR A 64 8.31 -4.89 -3.86
N TYR A 65 9.15 -5.21 -4.85
CA TYR A 65 9.08 -6.50 -5.56
C TYR A 65 9.94 -7.59 -4.88
N TYR A 66 9.50 -8.85 -5.01
CA TYR A 66 10.22 -10.01 -4.47
C TYR A 66 11.04 -10.76 -5.52
N ASN A 67 10.78 -10.55 -6.82
CA ASN A 67 11.48 -11.22 -7.90
C ASN A 67 11.57 -10.30 -9.16
N PRO A 68 12.44 -10.65 -10.13
CA PRO A 68 12.62 -9.83 -11.34
C PRO A 68 11.37 -9.73 -12.23
N GLU A 69 10.48 -10.73 -12.19
CA GLU A 69 9.24 -10.71 -12.98
C GLU A 69 8.28 -9.62 -12.47
N GLN A 70 8.13 -9.50 -11.14
CA GLN A 70 7.36 -8.43 -10.52
C GLN A 70 7.97 -7.04 -10.81
N GLU A 71 9.30 -6.92 -10.78
CA GLU A 71 9.96 -5.68 -11.17
C GLU A 71 9.62 -5.28 -12.60
N LYS A 72 9.77 -6.23 -13.55
CA LYS A 72 9.47 -6.01 -14.95
C LYS A 72 8.02 -5.56 -15.15
N LEU A 73 7.06 -6.30 -14.61
CA LEU A 73 5.63 -6.00 -14.74
C LEU A 73 5.26 -4.64 -14.11
N ALA A 74 5.85 -4.30 -12.94
CA ALA A 74 5.61 -3.01 -12.31
C ALA A 74 6.13 -1.86 -13.17
N ARG A 75 7.33 -1.99 -13.76
CA ARG A 75 7.90 -0.98 -14.65
C ARG A 75 7.11 -0.84 -15.94
N GLU A 76 6.73 -1.95 -16.57
CA GLU A 76 5.88 -1.93 -17.77
C GLU A 76 4.54 -1.25 -17.48
N SER A 77 3.94 -1.52 -16.31
CA SER A 77 2.66 -0.88 -15.93
C SER A 77 2.73 0.64 -15.82
N LEU A 78 3.90 1.21 -15.49
CA LEU A 78 4.09 2.67 -15.41
C LEU A 78 3.93 3.36 -16.77
N GLU A 79 4.37 2.70 -17.86
CA GLU A 79 4.36 3.28 -19.20
C GLU A 79 2.93 3.59 -19.68
N TYR A 80 1.93 2.85 -19.18
CA TYR A 80 0.54 2.98 -19.57
C TYR A 80 -0.23 4.09 -18.83
N ILE A 81 0.33 4.67 -17.77
CA ILE A 81 -0.41 5.57 -16.86
C ILE A 81 -0.50 7.02 -17.39
N GLY A 82 0.39 7.39 -18.33
CA GLY A 82 0.29 8.65 -19.09
C GLY A 82 0.38 9.95 -18.28
N ARG A 83 0.87 9.89 -17.04
CA ARG A 83 1.07 11.05 -16.14
C ARG A 83 2.39 10.91 -15.37
N LYS A 84 2.85 12.00 -14.76
CA LYS A 84 4.06 11.98 -13.92
C LYS A 84 3.78 11.19 -12.64
N ILE A 85 4.37 10.01 -12.55
CA ILE A 85 4.30 9.13 -11.39
C ILE A 85 5.53 9.34 -10.51
N VAL A 86 5.33 9.39 -9.21
CA VAL A 86 6.42 9.50 -8.21
C VAL A 86 6.58 8.22 -7.39
N THR A 87 5.82 7.17 -7.73
CA THR A 87 5.93 5.84 -7.11
C THR A 87 7.33 5.26 -7.28
N GLU A 88 7.96 4.86 -6.19
CA GLU A 88 9.22 4.13 -6.24
C GLU A 88 9.01 2.64 -6.55
N ILE A 89 9.90 2.05 -7.34
CA ILE A 89 9.92 0.61 -7.62
C ILE A 89 11.28 0.08 -7.17
N LEU A 90 11.30 -0.61 -6.04
CA LEU A 90 12.52 -1.06 -5.35
C LEU A 90 12.39 -2.52 -4.90
N PRO A 91 13.51 -3.22 -4.67
CA PRO A 91 13.45 -4.57 -4.11
C PRO A 91 12.85 -4.55 -2.70
N ALA A 92 12.03 -5.55 -2.38
CA ALA A 92 11.48 -5.73 -1.04
C ALA A 92 12.60 -5.97 -0.03
N THR A 93 12.56 -5.20 1.06
CA THR A 93 13.50 -5.33 2.18
C THR A 93 12.79 -5.94 3.39
N LYS A 94 13.39 -5.82 4.57
CA LYS A 94 12.83 -6.39 5.80
C LYS A 94 11.48 -5.75 6.13
N PHE A 95 10.45 -6.58 6.17
CA PHE A 95 9.09 -6.18 6.56
C PHE A 95 8.91 -6.29 8.07
N TYR A 96 8.41 -5.22 8.68
CA TYR A 96 8.03 -5.17 10.10
C TYR A 96 6.50 -5.13 10.15
N ARG A 97 5.90 -6.15 10.77
CA ARG A 97 4.44 -6.21 10.94
C ARG A 97 4.04 -5.16 11.98
N ALA A 98 3.16 -4.25 11.60
CA ALA A 98 2.54 -3.30 12.52
C ALA A 98 1.69 -3.99 13.59
N GLU A 99 1.41 -3.29 14.68
CA GLU A 99 0.61 -3.75 15.81
C GLU A 99 -0.76 -4.30 15.38
N GLU A 100 -1.34 -5.23 16.15
CA GLU A 100 -2.58 -5.93 15.78
C GLU A 100 -3.81 -5.01 15.64
N ASP A 101 -3.80 -3.85 16.28
CA ASP A 101 -4.85 -2.84 16.14
C ASP A 101 -4.87 -2.22 14.73
N ASN A 102 -3.71 -2.11 14.08
CA ASN A 102 -3.59 -1.62 12.70
C ASN A 102 -4.04 -2.67 11.67
N GLN A 103 -4.11 -3.94 12.07
CA GLN A 103 -4.44 -5.04 11.17
C GLN A 103 -5.95 -5.10 10.94
N GLN A 104 -6.37 -5.10 9.66
CA GLN A 104 -7.78 -5.14 9.25
C GLN A 104 -8.66 -4.04 9.90
N TYR A 105 -8.05 -2.89 10.23
CA TYR A 105 -8.66 -1.79 11.00
C TYR A 105 -10.06 -1.37 10.49
N LEU A 106 -10.21 -1.14 9.19
CA LEU A 106 -11.48 -0.69 8.60
C LEU A 106 -12.59 -1.76 8.69
N SER A 107 -12.24 -3.05 8.59
CA SER A 107 -13.21 -4.15 8.75
C SER A 107 -13.64 -4.36 10.20
N LYS A 108 -12.79 -3.95 11.16
CA LYS A 108 -13.09 -3.98 12.59
C LYS A 108 -14.00 -2.84 13.03
N GLY A 109 -14.13 -1.77 12.23
CA GLY A 109 -15.02 -0.63 12.47
C GLY A 109 -14.38 0.73 12.25
N GLY A 110 -13.06 0.78 12.03
CA GLY A 110 -12.34 2.04 11.90
C GLY A 110 -12.54 2.99 13.09
N ARG A 111 -12.34 4.28 12.85
CA ARG A 111 -12.40 5.37 13.84
C ARG A 111 -13.81 5.57 14.41
N PHE A 112 -14.84 5.30 13.61
CA PHE A 112 -16.24 5.62 13.92
C PHE A 112 -17.08 4.39 14.31
N GLY A 113 -16.47 3.19 14.37
CA GLY A 113 -17.18 1.93 14.65
C GLY A 113 -18.03 1.40 13.49
N LEU A 114 -17.97 2.02 12.32
CA LEU A 114 -18.69 1.62 11.11
C LEU A 114 -17.83 0.69 10.26
N LYS A 115 -18.14 -0.61 10.30
CA LYS A 115 -17.39 -1.63 9.56
C LYS A 115 -17.52 -1.43 8.05
N GLN A 116 -16.42 -1.64 7.34
CA GLN A 116 -16.38 -1.74 5.89
C GLN A 116 -16.19 -3.20 5.48
N SER A 117 -16.97 -3.65 4.50
CA SER A 117 -16.93 -5.06 4.06
C SER A 117 -15.60 -5.39 3.39
N SER A 118 -14.99 -6.49 3.82
CA SER A 118 -13.78 -7.08 3.22
C SER A 118 -14.09 -8.31 2.36
N ALA A 119 -15.36 -8.53 2.00
CA ALA A 119 -15.76 -9.65 1.16
C ALA A 119 -15.14 -9.55 -0.24
N LYS A 120 -14.72 -10.68 -0.82
CA LYS A 120 -14.23 -10.74 -2.20
C LYS A 120 -15.29 -10.18 -3.16
N GLY A 121 -14.90 -9.28 -4.06
CA GLY A 121 -15.80 -8.65 -5.05
C GLY A 121 -16.65 -7.50 -4.51
N CYS A 122 -16.44 -7.06 -3.27
CA CYS A 122 -17.04 -5.84 -2.74
C CYS A 122 -16.55 -4.62 -3.53
N ASN A 123 -17.48 -3.81 -4.04
CA ASN A 123 -17.19 -2.56 -4.75
C ASN A 123 -17.73 -1.33 -4.01
N ASP A 124 -18.06 -1.48 -2.73
CA ASP A 124 -18.46 -0.36 -1.88
C ASP A 124 -17.28 0.63 -1.77
N PRO A 125 -17.53 1.96 -1.86
CA PRO A 125 -16.46 2.94 -1.73
C PRO A 125 -15.74 2.82 -0.38
N ILE A 126 -14.42 2.67 -0.42
CA ILE A 126 -13.58 2.60 0.79
C ILE A 126 -13.46 3.99 1.40
N ARG A 127 -13.78 4.11 2.70
CA ARG A 127 -13.59 5.32 3.49
C ARG A 127 -12.29 5.23 4.27
N CYS A 128 -11.44 6.26 4.16
CA CYS A 128 -10.05 6.22 4.67
C CYS A 128 -9.92 5.87 6.15
N TYR A 129 -10.86 6.29 7.00
CA TYR A 129 -10.74 6.15 8.45
C TYR A 129 -11.89 5.39 9.11
N GLY A 130 -12.92 4.96 8.38
CA GLY A 130 -14.15 4.41 8.96
C GLY A 130 -15.40 4.99 8.33
#